data_AF-A0A428WYH9-F1
#
_entry.id   AF-A0A428WYH9-F1
#
_cell.length_a   1.000
_cell.length_b   1.000
_cell.length_c   1.000
_cell.angle_alpha   90.00
_cell.angle_beta   90.00
_cell.angle_gamma   90.00
#
_symmetry.space_group_name_H-M   'P 1'
#
loop_
_entity.id
_entity.type
_entity.pdbx_description
1 polymer ?
#
loop_
_entity_poly.entity_id
_entity_poly.type
_entity_poly.pdbx_seq_one_letter_code
_entity_poly.pdbx_strand_id
1 'polypeptide(L)'
;MTTYSGPARLILVDGTRVAGMASLSTHQRGGLNGWGGTFRPDQASTDLRNATDGLQLELPYEQFGTVAVTGVRKFLATQVLMSLAGEGPAPF
;
A
#
# COMPACT_ATOMS: atom_id res chain seq x y z
N MET A 1 -18.06 -6.61 0.49
CA MET A 1 -16.61 -6.56 0.25
C MET A 1 -16.30 -5.16 -0.24
N THR A 2 -15.69 -4.33 0.59
CA THR A 2 -15.31 -2.98 0.18
C THR A 2 -13.97 -3.07 -0.51
N THR A 3 -13.89 -2.55 -1.74
CA THR A 3 -12.65 -2.48 -2.51
C THR A 3 -12.38 -1.04 -2.90
N TYR A 4 -11.21 -0.55 -2.55
CA TYR A 4 -10.71 0.73 -3.03
C TYR A 4 -9.78 0.48 -4.22
N SER A 5 -9.93 1.24 -5.29
CA SER A 5 -9.02 1.21 -6.42
C SER A 5 -8.84 2.62 -6.95
N GLY A 6 -7.66 3.20 -6.76
CA GLY A 6 -7.46 4.61 -7.08
C GLY A 6 -6.07 5.13 -6.74
N PRO A 7 -5.86 6.43 -6.95
CA PRO A 7 -4.60 7.10 -6.65
C PRO A 7 -4.38 7.15 -5.13
N ALA A 8 -3.20 6.72 -4.69
CA ALA A 8 -2.78 6.75 -3.31
C ALA A 8 -1.34 7.22 -3.21
N ARG A 9 -0.93 7.61 -2.00
CA ARG A 9 0.46 7.94 -1.68
C ARG A 9 0.96 7.01 -0.59
N LEU A 10 2.09 6.36 -0.83
CA LEU A 10 2.79 5.62 0.19
C LEU A 10 3.79 6.55 0.87
N ILE A 11 3.67 6.71 2.18
CA ILE A 11 4.57 7.48 3.02
C ILE A 11 5.53 6.50 3.68
N LEU A 12 6.81 6.68 3.37
CA LEU A 12 7.92 5.93 3.91
C LEU A 12 8.29 6.45 5.30
N VAL A 13 9.01 5.64 6.10
CA VAL A 13 9.43 5.99 7.48
C VAL A 13 10.31 7.24 7.52
N ASP A 14 11.05 7.51 6.45
CA ASP A 14 11.88 8.71 6.27
C ASP A 14 11.06 9.98 5.91
N GLY A 15 9.73 9.85 5.79
CA GLY A 15 8.82 10.92 5.37
C GLY A 15 8.69 11.08 3.86
N THR A 16 9.38 10.26 3.06
CA THR A 16 9.30 10.30 1.60
C THR A 16 7.91 9.87 1.15
N ARG A 17 7.27 10.68 0.29
CA ARG A 17 5.94 10.41 -0.25
C ARG A 17 6.04 9.91 -1.69
N VAL A 18 5.50 8.73 -1.93
CA VAL A 18 5.52 8.06 -3.23
C VAL A 18 4.10 8.01 -3.77
N ALA A 19 3.85 8.70 -4.87
CA ALA A 19 2.57 8.62 -5.57
C ALA A 19 2.46 7.30 -6.35
N GLY A 20 1.25 6.76 -6.40
CA GLY A 20 0.96 5.56 -7.17
C GLY A 20 -0.52 5.20 -7.16
N MET A 21 -0.80 3.98 -7.60
CA MET A 21 -2.14 3.40 -7.62
C MET A 21 -2.25 2.30 -6.56
N ALA A 22 -3.20 2.42 -5.65
CA ALA A 22 -3.54 1.36 -4.70
C ALA A 22 -4.80 0.62 -5.15
N SER A 23 -4.78 -0.70 -5.01
CA SER A 23 -5.94 -1.56 -5.12
C SER A 23 -6.05 -2.35 -3.82
N LEU A 24 -6.99 -1.94 -2.95
CA LEU A 24 -7.18 -2.48 -1.61
C LEU A 24 -8.54 -3.16 -1.52
N SER A 25 -8.63 -4.14 -0.65
CA SER A 25 -9.85 -4.87 -0.35
C SER A 25 -9.89 -5.26 1.12
N THR A 26 -11.08 -5.31 1.69
CA THR A 26 -11.32 -5.93 3.00
C THR A 26 -11.56 -7.42 2.79
N HIS A 27 -10.65 -8.27 3.29
CA HIS A 27 -10.82 -9.72 3.20
C HIS A 27 -11.51 -10.23 4.47
N GLN A 28 -12.78 -10.63 4.37
CA GLN A 28 -13.56 -11.12 5.52
C GLN A 28 -13.23 -12.58 5.91
N ARG A 29 -12.31 -13.25 5.22
CA ARG A 29 -12.08 -14.69 5.37
C ARG A 29 -10.71 -14.97 6.02
N GLY A 30 -10.71 -15.13 7.34
CA GLY A 30 -9.64 -15.83 8.06
C GLY A 30 -8.81 -14.98 9.03
N GLY A 31 -9.45 -14.37 10.02
CA GLY A 31 -8.79 -13.93 11.26
C GLY A 31 -8.27 -12.49 11.23
N LEU A 32 -8.90 -11.66 12.08
CA LEU A 32 -8.53 -10.28 12.44
C LEU A 32 -8.61 -9.24 11.32
N ASN A 33 -9.82 -8.71 11.05
CA ASN A 33 -10.08 -7.34 10.55
C ASN A 33 -9.05 -6.73 9.57
N GLY A 34 -8.47 -7.53 8.69
CA GLY A 34 -7.34 -7.15 7.86
C GLY A 34 -7.84 -6.67 6.51
N TRP A 35 -7.55 -5.43 6.18
CA TRP A 35 -7.64 -4.93 4.82
C TRP A 35 -6.26 -5.04 4.18
N GLY A 36 -6.19 -5.02 2.87
CA GLY A 36 -4.91 -5.12 2.17
C GLY A 36 -5.11 -5.23 0.67
N GLY A 37 -4.02 -5.33 -0.06
CA GLY A 37 -4.08 -5.46 -1.50
C GLY A 37 -2.75 -5.17 -2.14
N THR A 38 -2.72 -4.33 -3.16
CA THR A 38 -1.51 -4.00 -3.89
C THR A 38 -1.34 -2.50 -4.09
N PHE A 39 -0.08 -2.06 -4.13
CA PHE A 39 0.28 -0.69 -4.47
C PHE A 39 1.30 -0.71 -5.61
N ARG A 40 1.06 0.13 -6.62
CA ARG A 40 1.93 0.32 -7.77
C ARG A 40 2.42 1.77 -7.75
N PRO A 41 3.66 2.03 -7.31
CA PRO A 41 4.24 3.37 -7.42
C PRO A 41 4.38 3.78 -8.89
N ASP A 42 4.17 5.06 -9.17
CA ASP A 42 4.35 5.62 -10.52
C ASP A 42 5.84 5.65 -10.91
N GLN A 43 6.72 5.83 -9.91
CA GLN A 43 8.17 5.75 -10.07
C GLN A 43 8.74 4.67 -9.16
N ALA A 44 9.47 3.70 -9.74
CA ALA A 44 10.21 2.74 -8.96
C ALA A 44 11.49 3.39 -8.40
N SER A 45 11.48 3.80 -7.14
CA SER A 45 12.71 4.14 -6.42
C SER A 45 13.32 2.88 -5.80
N THR A 46 14.64 2.91 -5.62
CA THR A 46 15.37 1.85 -4.90
C THR A 46 14.97 1.82 -3.43
N ASP A 47 14.60 2.97 -2.87
CA ASP A 47 14.24 3.15 -1.46
C ASP A 47 12.96 2.39 -1.10
N LEU A 48 12.01 2.31 -2.04
CA LEU A 48 10.79 1.52 -1.91
C LEU A 48 11.03 0.01 -1.81
N ARG A 49 12.17 -0.51 -2.30
CA ARG A 49 12.49 -1.93 -2.14
C ARG A 49 13.00 -2.27 -0.75
N ASN A 50 13.59 -1.29 -0.07
CA ASN A 50 14.17 -1.48 1.26
C ASN A 50 13.17 -1.17 2.38
N ALA A 51 12.07 -0.50 2.06
CA ALA A 51 11.05 -0.14 3.04
C ALA A 51 10.00 -1.26 3.15
N THR A 52 10.10 -2.06 4.22
CA THR A 52 9.18 -3.18 4.49
C THR A 52 8.22 -2.90 5.63
N ASP A 53 8.65 -2.11 6.62
CA ASP A 53 7.94 -1.89 7.88
C ASP A 53 7.67 -0.41 8.14
N GLY A 54 6.61 -0.13 8.91
CA GLY A 54 6.26 1.23 9.36
C GLY A 54 5.75 2.15 8.26
N LEU A 55 5.19 1.60 7.18
CA LEU A 55 4.69 2.38 6.06
C LEU A 55 3.28 2.90 6.35
N GLN A 56 2.98 4.08 5.84
CA GLN A 56 1.63 4.63 5.87
C GLN A 56 1.10 4.79 4.44
N LEU A 57 -0.13 4.39 4.24
CA LEU A 57 -0.85 4.59 3.00
C LEU A 57 -1.84 5.74 3.19
N GLU A 58 -1.62 6.81 2.44
CA GLU A 58 -2.51 7.96 2.32
C GLU A 58 -3.40 7.77 1.08
N LEU A 59 -4.70 7.80 1.32
CA LEU A 59 -5.75 7.77 0.31
C LEU A 59 -6.29 9.20 0.10
N PRO A 60 -7.06 9.44 -0.98
CA PRO A 60 -7.77 10.69 -1.17
C PRO A 60 -8.66 11.01 0.05
N TYR A 61 -8.93 12.30 0.27
CA TYR A 61 -9.72 12.78 1.42
C TYR A 61 -9.04 12.61 2.79
N GLU A 62 -7.70 12.70 2.85
CA GLU A 62 -6.93 12.67 4.11
C GLU A 62 -7.16 11.37 4.92
N GLN A 63 -7.42 10.28 4.21
CA GLN A 63 -7.60 8.96 4.80
C GLN A 63 -6.24 8.27 4.92
N PHE A 64 -5.85 7.87 6.13
CA PHE A 64 -4.55 7.25 6.40
C PHE A 64 -4.71 5.86 7.00
N GLY A 65 -3.93 4.90 6.52
CA GLY A 65 -3.85 3.56 7.08
C GLY A 65 -2.42 3.07 7.20
N THR A 66 -2.06 2.50 8.34
CA THR A 66 -0.78 1.81 8.49
C THR A 66 -0.80 0.54 7.65
N VAL A 67 0.27 0.31 6.88
CA VAL A 67 0.42 -0.87 6.04
C VAL A 67 1.81 -1.47 6.23
N ALA A 68 1.88 -2.80 6.18
CA ALA A 68 3.12 -3.55 6.06
C ALA A 68 3.25 -4.08 4.62
N VAL A 69 4.45 -4.04 4.07
CA VAL A 69 4.73 -4.64 2.76
C VAL A 69 5.01 -6.12 2.96
N THR A 70 4.09 -6.96 2.46
CA THR A 70 4.22 -8.43 2.55
C THR A 70 4.97 -9.03 1.37
N GLY A 71 5.19 -8.24 0.31
CA GLY A 71 5.97 -8.69 -0.82
C GLY A 71 6.16 -7.59 -1.86
N VAL A 72 7.29 -7.64 -2.57
CA VAL A 72 7.61 -6.70 -3.63
C VAL A 72 8.04 -7.49 -4.85
N ARG A 73 7.36 -7.31 -5.98
CA ARG A 73 7.72 -7.96 -7.25
C ARG A 73 7.88 -6.95 -8.37
N LYS A 74 8.79 -7.23 -9.31
CA LYS A 74 8.86 -6.48 -10.56
C LYS A 74 7.62 -6.81 -11.40
N PHE A 75 6.92 -5.78 -11.88
CA PHE A 75 5.78 -5.96 -12.77
C PHE A 75 6.17 -5.67 -14.22
N LEU A 76 6.92 -4.59 -14.48
CA LEU A 76 7.47 -4.22 -15.79
C LEU A 76 8.95 -3.79 -15.65
N ALA A 77 9.62 -3.49 -16.77
CA ALA A 77 11.04 -3.09 -16.80
C ALA A 77 11.39 -1.95 -15.82
N THR A 78 10.46 -1.02 -15.59
CA THR A 78 10.61 0.14 -14.71
C THR A 78 9.58 0.19 -13.57
N GLN A 79 8.67 -0.79 -13.47
CA GLN A 79 7.60 -0.76 -12.47
C GLN A 79 7.66 -1.91 -11.48
N VAL A 80 7.26 -1.61 -10.25
CA VAL A 80 7.19 -2.55 -9.14
C VAL A 80 5.74 -2.65 -8.68
N LEU A 81 5.34 -3.83 -8.26
CA LEU A 81 4.07 -4.07 -7.58
C LEU A 81 4.35 -4.56 -6.16
N MET A 82 3.76 -3.88 -5.19
CA MET A 82 3.92 -4.17 -3.77
C MET A 82 2.63 -4.78 -3.27
N SER A 83 2.71 -5.88 -2.55
CA SER A 83 1.61 -6.43 -1.77
C SER A 83 1.61 -5.76 -0.41
N LEU A 84 0.45 -5.20 -0.04
CA LEU A 84 0.25 -4.49 1.22
C LEU A 84 -0.72 -5.27 2.11
N ALA A 85 -0.39 -5.36 3.39
CA ALA A 85 -1.31 -5.77 4.43
C ALA A 85 -1.55 -4.57 5.35
N GLY A 86 -2.79 -4.13 5.45
CA GLY A 86 -3.20 -3.06 6.34
C GLY A 86 -3.29 -3.53 7.77
N GLU A 87 -2.84 -2.68 8.68
CA GLU A 87 -2.97 -2.87 10.12
C GLU A 87 -4.12 -2.01 10.64
N GLY A 88 -5.00 -2.61 11.45
CA GLY A 88 -6.14 -1.91 12.04
C GLY A 88 -7.30 -1.68 11.05
N PRO A 89 -8.15 -0.66 11.28
CA PRO A 89 -9.34 -0.44 10.47
C PRO A 89 -8.99 0.00 9.04
N ALA A 90 -9.81 -0.40 8.08
CA ALA A 90 -9.67 0.03 6.69
C ALA A 90 -9.87 1.55 6.60
N PRO A 91 -8.97 2.28 5.93
CA PRO A 91 -9.09 3.73 5.78
C PRO A 91 -10.11 4.16 4.72
N PHE A 92 -10.96 3.26 4.20
CA PHE A 92 -11.90 3.49 3.09
C PHE A 92 -13.26 2.80 3.29
#